data_AF-A0A9P9P787-F1
#
_entry.id   AF-A0A9P9P787-F1
#
_cell.length_a   1.000
_cell.length_b   1.000
_cell.length_c   1.000
_cell.angle_alpha   90.00
_cell.angle_beta   90.00
_cell.angle_gamma   90.00
#
_symmetry.space_group_name_H-M   'P 1'
#
loop_
_entity.id
_entity.type
_entity.pdbx_description
1 polymer ?
#
loop_
_entity_poly.entity_id
_entity_poly.type
_entity_poly.pdbx_seq_one_letter_code
_entity_poly.pdbx_strand_id
1 'polypeptide(L)'
;MADENIPIKIEFSGGLEILFGNQKKYTISVPVQDESGSPANVAFLVRHLCDKVMKDPRKELFVLDDTVRPGILVLINEADWELEGEDKYKLQKDDHIMFVSTLHGG
;
A
#
# COMPACT_ATOMS: atom_id res chain seq x y z
N MET A 1 11.80 18.16 -15.56
CA MET A 1 12.55 17.16 -14.77
C MET A 1 11.66 15.95 -14.75
N ALA A 2 12.10 14.80 -15.25
CA ALA A 2 11.20 13.68 -15.49
C ALA A 2 10.60 13.22 -14.16
N ASP A 3 9.29 13.34 -14.03
CA ASP A 3 8.46 12.63 -13.06
C ASP A 3 8.63 11.12 -13.33
N GLU A 4 9.76 10.56 -12.91
CA GLU A 4 10.01 9.13 -13.02
C GLU A 4 9.04 8.45 -12.06
N ASN A 5 8.14 7.65 -12.63
CA ASN A 5 7.25 6.79 -11.87
C ASN A 5 7.76 5.36 -11.93
N ILE A 6 7.69 4.66 -10.80
CA ILE A 6 7.98 3.23 -10.73
C ILE A 6 6.67 2.44 -10.75
N PRO A 7 6.52 1.47 -11.68
CA PRO A 7 5.40 0.56 -11.68
C PRO A 7 5.56 -0.45 -10.55
N ILE A 8 4.51 -0.64 -9.75
CA ILE A 8 4.45 -1.61 -8.66
C ILE A 8 3.13 -2.38 -8.71
N LYS A 9 3.14 -3.59 -8.15
CA LYS A 9 1.99 -4.47 -8.04
C LYS A 9 1.46 -4.42 -6.61
N ILE A 10 0.16 -4.18 -6.47
CA ILE A 10 -0.52 -4.16 -5.18
C ILE A 10 -1.53 -5.29 -5.15
N GLU A 11 -1.56 -6.06 -4.06
CA GLU A 11 -2.56 -7.10 -3.85
C GLU A 11 -3.30 -6.90 -2.52
N PHE A 12 -4.63 -7.01 -2.55
CA PHE A 12 -5.49 -6.94 -1.39
C PHE A 12 -6.17 -8.29 -1.17
N SER A 13 -6.21 -8.72 0.09
CA SER A 13 -6.85 -9.96 0.51
C SER A 13 -7.48 -9.82 1.90
N GLY A 14 -8.22 -10.84 2.34
CA GLY A 14 -8.91 -10.83 3.64
C GLY A 14 -10.10 -9.88 3.69
N GLY A 15 -10.73 -9.59 2.55
CA GLY A 15 -11.89 -8.71 2.43
C GLY A 15 -11.53 -7.25 2.19
N LEU A 16 -10.24 -6.88 2.21
CA LEU A 16 -9.80 -5.50 1.94
C LEU A 16 -10.09 -5.06 0.50
N GLU A 17 -10.17 -6.00 -0.45
CA GLU A 17 -10.45 -5.69 -1.85
C GLU A 17 -11.78 -4.91 -2.03
N ILE A 18 -12.73 -5.04 -1.09
CA ILE A 18 -14.00 -4.31 -1.12
C ILE A 18 -13.80 -2.79 -1.08
N LEU A 19 -12.79 -2.30 -0.36
CA LEU A 19 -12.47 -0.87 -0.23
C LEU A 19 -11.93 -0.28 -1.53
N PHE A 20 -11.41 -1.13 -2.40
CA PHE A 20 -10.77 -0.74 -3.66
C PHE A 20 -11.65 -1.03 -4.87
N GLY A 21 -12.93 -1.39 -4.69
CA GLY A 21 -13.83 -1.68 -5.81
C GLY A 21 -13.90 -3.17 -6.17
N ASN A 22 -13.67 -4.04 -5.18
CA ASN A 22 -13.75 -5.49 -5.30
C ASN A 22 -12.74 -6.11 -6.28
N GLN A 23 -11.65 -5.41 -6.56
CA GLN A 23 -10.53 -5.90 -7.35
C GLN A 23 -9.34 -6.16 -6.42
N LYS A 24 -8.74 -7.34 -6.56
CA LYS A 24 -7.67 -7.83 -5.67
C LYS A 24 -6.30 -7.31 -6.07
N LYS A 25 -5.97 -7.34 -7.35
CA LYS A 25 -4.64 -6.99 -7.88
C LYS A 25 -4.69 -5.68 -8.63
N TYR A 26 -3.73 -4.79 -8.39
CA TYR A 26 -3.54 -3.56 -9.13
C TYR A 26 -2.11 -3.46 -9.62
N THR A 27 -1.92 -2.81 -10.75
CA THR A 27 -0.63 -2.31 -11.18
C THR A 27 -0.75 -0.80 -11.22
N ILE A 28 -0.03 -0.11 -10.34
CA ILE A 28 -0.04 1.35 -10.23
C ILE A 28 1.36 1.89 -10.48
N SER A 29 1.43 3.11 -10.97
CA SER A 29 2.69 3.84 -11.11
C SER A 29 2.75 4.89 -10.02
N VAL A 30 3.71 4.74 -9.11
CA VAL A 30 3.96 5.71 -8.03
C VAL A 30 5.17 6.56 -8.39
N PRO A 31 5.21 7.85 -8.02
CA PRO A 31 6.37 8.69 -8.25
C PRO A 31 7.57 8.16 -7.47
N VAL A 32 8.78 8.33 -8.02
CA VAL A 32 10.04 7.95 -7.34
C VAL A 32 10.27 8.77 -6.06
N GLN A 33 9.72 9.97 -6.01
CA GLN A 33 9.83 10.88 -4.87
C GLN A 33 8.44 11.31 -4.38
N ASP A 34 8.31 11.55 -3.08
CA ASP A 34 7.14 12.17 -2.48
C ASP A 34 7.10 13.69 -2.70
N GLU A 35 6.07 14.34 -2.15
CA GLU A 35 5.87 15.79 -2.23
C GLU A 35 7.00 16.61 -1.59
N SER A 36 7.82 15.99 -0.72
CA SER A 36 8.96 16.61 -0.04
C SER A 36 10.28 16.35 -0.78
N GLY A 37 10.27 15.65 -1.91
CA GLY A 37 11.47 15.26 -2.66
C GLY A 37 12.22 14.07 -2.05
N SER A 38 11.64 13.41 -1.04
CA SER A 38 12.21 12.19 -0.45
C SER A 38 11.82 10.96 -1.24
N PRO A 39 12.62 9.88 -1.24
CA PRO A 39 12.25 8.65 -1.94
C PRO A 39 10.90 8.10 -1.47
N ALA A 40 10.04 7.73 -2.41
CA ALA A 40 8.75 7.14 -2.09
C ALA A 40 8.92 5.84 -1.30
N ASN A 41 8.23 5.75 -0.16
CA ASN A 41 8.26 4.61 0.75
C ASN A 41 6.87 4.02 0.97
N VAL A 42 6.78 2.96 1.76
CA VAL A 42 5.49 2.31 2.05
C VAL A 42 4.51 3.25 2.76
N ALA A 43 4.97 4.15 3.65
CA ALA A 43 4.12 5.18 4.26
C ALA A 43 3.49 6.11 3.20
N PHE A 44 4.25 6.53 2.20
CA PHE A 44 3.74 7.28 1.05
C PHE A 44 2.75 6.44 0.23
N LEU A 45 3.06 5.17 -0.03
CA LEU A 45 2.18 4.27 -0.76
C LEU A 45 0.80 4.14 -0.09
N VAL A 46 0.76 3.93 1.23
CA VAL A 46 -0.50 3.78 1.98
C VAL A 46 -1.38 5.02 1.83
N ARG A 47 -0.79 6.22 1.97
CA ARG A 47 -1.48 7.51 1.74
C ARG A 47 -1.96 7.62 0.29
N HIS A 48 -1.09 7.31 -0.67
CA HIS A 48 -1.42 7.32 -2.09
C HIS A 48 -2.58 6.40 -2.45
N LEU A 49 -2.61 5.19 -1.88
CA LEU A 49 -3.70 4.23 -2.06
C LEU A 49 -5.02 4.78 -1.51
N CYS A 50 -5.01 5.38 -0.32
CA CYS A 50 -6.20 5.99 0.29
C CYS A 50 -6.75 7.16 -0.53
N ASP A 51 -5.88 7.96 -1.15
CA ASP A 51 -6.28 9.20 -1.80
C ASP A 51 -6.61 9.04 -3.29
N LYS A 52 -5.96 8.10 -3.98
CA LYS A 52 -6.07 7.94 -5.44
C LYS A 52 -6.73 6.64 -5.87
N VAL A 53 -6.60 5.57 -5.09
CA VAL A 53 -7.01 4.22 -5.52
C VAL A 53 -8.29 3.76 -4.82
N MET A 54 -8.41 4.00 -3.52
CA MET A 54 -9.56 3.61 -2.70
C MET A 54 -10.86 4.20 -3.27
N LYS A 55 -11.90 3.36 -3.30
CA LYS A 55 -13.24 3.69 -3.82
C LYS A 55 -14.29 3.83 -2.73
N ASP A 56 -14.05 3.20 -1.59
CA ASP A 56 -14.92 3.30 -0.42
C ASP A 56 -14.49 4.47 0.48
N PRO A 57 -15.43 5.27 1.03
CA PRO A 57 -15.09 6.38 1.91
C PRO A 57 -14.55 5.97 3.29
N ARG A 58 -14.71 4.70 3.71
CA ARG A 58 -14.32 4.19 5.03
C ARG A 58 -12.82 3.91 5.14
N LYS A 59 -12.01 4.97 5.02
CA LYS A 59 -10.53 4.92 5.11
C LYS A 59 -10.06 4.31 6.43
N GLU A 60 -10.82 4.51 7.52
CA GLU A 60 -10.53 3.97 8.85
C GLU A 60 -10.50 2.43 8.92
N LEU A 61 -11.01 1.75 7.89
CA LEU A 61 -10.93 0.30 7.79
C LEU A 61 -9.56 -0.19 7.29
N PHE A 62 -8.79 0.69 6.65
CA PHE A 62 -7.47 0.39 6.08
C PHE A 62 -6.33 1.11 6.83
N VAL A 63 -6.56 2.33 7.30
CA VAL A 63 -5.57 3.19 7.99
C VAL A 63 -6.10 3.63 9.35
N LEU A 64 -5.23 3.70 10.35
CA LEU A 64 -5.49 4.27 11.66
C LEU A 64 -4.27 5.10 12.09
N ASP A 65 -4.48 6.32 12.59
CA ASP A 65 -3.39 7.23 13.01
C ASP A 65 -2.30 7.40 11.94
N ASP A 66 -2.71 7.60 10.68
CA ASP A 66 -1.85 7.76 9.50
C ASP A 66 -0.93 6.56 9.17
N THR A 67 -1.13 5.41 9.83
CA THR A 67 -0.45 4.14 9.54
C THR A 67 -1.42 3.03 9.17
N VAL A 68 -0.90 1.92 8.64
CA VAL A 68 -1.69 0.73 8.33
C VAL A 68 -2.41 0.26 9.60
N ARG A 69 -3.73 0.02 9.49
CA ARG A 69 -4.55 -0.36 10.63
C ARG A 69 -4.04 -1.67 11.25
N PRO A 70 -3.92 -1.76 12.59
CA PRO A 70 -3.60 -3.02 13.26
C PRO A 70 -4.53 -4.16 12.84
N GLY A 71 -3.95 -5.35 12.61
CA GLY A 71 -4.67 -6.50 12.07
C GLY A 71 -4.72 -6.55 10.54
N ILE A 72 -3.98 -5.68 9.86
CA ILE A 72 -3.61 -5.84 8.46
C ILE A 72 -2.12 -6.21 8.42
N LEU A 73 -1.81 -7.36 7.82
CA LEU A 73 -0.43 -7.77 7.53
C LEU A 73 0.00 -7.15 6.20
N VAL A 74 1.22 -6.65 6.14
CA VAL A 74 1.84 -6.12 4.93
C VAL A 74 3.00 -7.03 4.55
N LEU A 75 3.00 -7.54 3.32
CA LEU A 75 4.13 -8.27 2.76
C LEU A 75 4.76 -7.45 1.63
N ILE A 76 6.09 -7.42 1.61
CA ILE A 76 6.90 -6.82 0.56
C ILE A 76 7.62 -7.95 -0.16
N ASN A 77 7.31 -8.19 -1.42
CA ASN A 77 7.87 -9.29 -2.21
C ASN A 77 7.78 -10.66 -1.50
N GLU A 78 6.61 -10.95 -0.92
CA GLU A 78 6.32 -12.17 -0.15
C GLU A 78 7.06 -12.30 1.19
N ALA A 79 7.86 -11.30 1.57
CA ALA A 79 8.52 -11.20 2.88
C ALA A 79 7.70 -10.32 3.84
N ASP A 80 7.80 -10.61 5.14
CA ASP A 80 7.19 -9.80 6.19
C ASP A 80 7.83 -8.41 6.22
N TRP A 81 7.02 -7.35 6.14
CA TRP A 81 7.51 -5.96 6.09
C TRP A 81 8.33 -5.57 7.33
N GLU A 82 8.13 -6.22 8.47
CA GLU A 82 8.88 -5.95 9.71
C GLU A 82 10.38 -6.20 9.52
N LEU A 83 10.74 -7.12 8.61
CA LEU A 83 12.13 -7.43 8.26
C LEU A 83 12.71 -6.49 7.19
N GLU A 84 11.84 -5.81 6.44
CA GLU A 84 12.20 -4.95 5.31
C GLU A 84 12.24 -3.46 5.69
N GLY A 85 11.93 -3.12 6.95
CA GLY A 85 11.92 -1.74 7.45
C GLY A 85 10.56 -1.04 7.38
N GLU A 86 9.47 -1.83 7.30
CA GLU A 86 8.09 -1.41 7.51
C GLU A 86 7.68 -0.21 6.63
N ASP A 87 7.19 0.86 7.26
CA ASP A 87 6.71 2.09 6.65
C ASP A 87 7.83 2.85 5.90
N LYS A 88 9.10 2.61 6.28
CA LYS A 88 10.28 3.28 5.72
C LYS A 88 10.88 2.55 4.53
N TYR A 89 10.42 1.34 4.21
CA TYR A 89 10.91 0.61 3.03
C TYR A 89 10.75 1.48 1.77
N LYS A 90 11.87 1.69 1.07
CA LYS A 90 11.90 2.48 -0.17
C LYS A 90 11.38 1.62 -1.31
N LEU A 91 10.29 2.06 -1.93
CA LEU A 91 9.66 1.36 -3.04
C LEU A 91 10.63 1.25 -4.22
N GLN A 92 10.60 0.10 -4.86
CA GLN A 92 11.39 -0.26 -6.02
C GLN A 92 10.49 -0.63 -7.19
N LYS A 93 11.06 -0.56 -8.38
CA LYS A 93 10.38 -0.97 -9.59
C LYS A 93 10.06 -2.47 -9.51
N ASP A 94 8.85 -2.83 -9.94
CA ASP A 94 8.33 -4.19 -10.00
C ASP A 94 8.08 -4.86 -8.63
N ASP A 95 8.13 -4.09 -7.54
CA ASP A 95 7.74 -4.57 -6.21
C ASP A 95 6.32 -5.12 -6.19
N HIS A 96 6.14 -6.15 -5.38
CA HIS A 96 4.85 -6.72 -5.06
C HIS A 96 4.51 -6.46 -3.59
N ILE A 97 3.58 -5.56 -3.33
CA ILE A 97 3.13 -5.20 -1.98
C ILE A 97 1.74 -5.81 -1.74
N MET A 98 1.61 -6.65 -0.72
CA MET A 98 0.34 -7.30 -0.39
C MET A 98 -0.17 -6.84 0.97
N PHE A 99 -1.46 -6.50 1.04
CA PHE A 99 -2.19 -6.15 2.25
C PHE A 99 -3.21 -7.24 2.57
N VAL A 100 -3.10 -7.87 3.74
CA VAL A 100 -3.98 -8.97 4.16
C VAL A 100 -4.64 -8.62 5.48
N SER A 101 -5.96 -8.41 5.47
CA SER A 101 -6.72 -8.27 6.72
C SER A 101 -6.86 -9.62 7.42
N THR A 102 -6.40 -9.70 8.66
CA THR A 102 -6.54 -10.88 9.54
C THR A 102 -7.72 -10.76 10.51
N LEU A 103 -8.33 -9.58 10.60
CA LEU A 103 -9.45 -9.30 11.52
C LEU A 103 -10.83 -9.72 11.01
N HIS A 104 -11.01 -9.92 9.69
CA HIS A 104 -12.32 -10.21 9.09
C HIS A 104 -12.60 -11.71 8.84
N GLY A 105 -11.85 -12.60 9.49
CA GLY A 105 -12.09 -14.04 9.45
C GLY A 105 -13.11 -14.50 10.49
N GLY A 106 -14.40 -14.22 10.24
CA GLY A 106 -15.54 -14.86 10.90
C GLY A 106 -16.26 -15.79 9.93
#